data_AF-A0A521A1F4-F1
#
_entry.id   AF-A0A521A1F4-F1
#
_cell.length_a   1.000
_cell.length_b   1.000
_cell.length_c   1.000
_cell.angle_alpha   90.00
_cell.angle_beta   90.00
_cell.angle_gamma   90.00
#
_symmetry.space_group_name_H-M   'P 1'
#
loop_
_entity.id
_entity.type
_entity.pdbx_description
1 polymer ?
#
loop_
_entity_poly.entity_id
_entity_poly.type
_entity_poly.pdbx_seq_one_letter_code
_entity_poly.pdbx_strand_id
1 'polypeptide(L)'
;MTKDQIGILTRALEREKSARRQAEKILEEKSSELYEVNNQLTVLNKDLESLLTRTDSQLQGVFENIVDAYVIIDLHGNILKMNNAAVILLDFENEKVDFNVRGMVFPNDFDKVSTSFKKLFDKGVLTDFEISIKTYKQEHKLVHINASIIYD
;
A
#
# COMPACT_ATOMS: atom_id res chain seq x y z
N MET A 1 -38.94 25.15 60.06
CA MET A 1 -38.83 23.78 59.50
C MET A 1 -39.12 22.78 60.60
N THR A 2 -39.90 21.73 60.32
CA THR A 2 -40.15 20.65 61.30
C THR A 2 -38.92 19.74 61.41
N LYS A 3 -38.66 19.18 62.61
CA LYS A 3 -37.50 18.29 62.86
C LYS A 3 -37.43 17.11 61.87
N ASP A 4 -38.58 16.65 61.37
CA ASP A 4 -38.66 15.60 60.34
C ASP A 4 -38.10 16.01 58.99
N GLN A 5 -38.36 17.24 58.53
CA GLN A 5 -37.83 17.74 57.26
C GLN A 5 -36.30 17.83 57.31
N ILE A 6 -35.75 18.25 58.46
CA ILE A 6 -34.29 18.32 58.66
C ILE A 6 -33.69 16.91 58.55
N GLY A 7 -34.25 15.90 59.23
CA GLY A 7 -33.73 14.53 59.18
C GLY A 7 -33.86 13.84 57.81
N ILE A 8 -34.90 14.18 57.03
CA ILE A 8 -35.03 13.72 55.63
C ILE A 8 -33.95 14.34 54.75
N LEU A 9 -33.74 15.66 54.86
CA LEU A 9 -32.72 16.39 54.10
C LEU A 9 -31.31 15.90 54.44
N THR A 10 -31.00 15.63 55.71
CA THR A 10 -29.68 15.10 56.10
C THR A 10 -29.39 13.74 55.45
N ARG A 11 -30.36 12.81 55.47
CA ARG A 11 -30.22 11.49 54.83
C ARG A 11 -30.17 11.55 53.30
N ALA A 12 -30.80 12.56 52.69
CA ALA A 12 -30.69 12.80 51.26
C ALA A 12 -29.29 13.30 50.89
N LEU A 13 -28.76 14.26 51.66
CA LEU A 13 -27.42 14.83 51.47
C LEU A 13 -26.32 13.78 51.69
N GLU A 14 -26.46 12.89 52.69
CA GLU A 14 -25.50 11.79 52.89
C GLU A 14 -25.50 10.81 51.72
N ARG A 15 -26.68 10.44 51.21
CA ARG A 15 -26.81 9.59 50.02
C ARG A 15 -26.17 10.25 48.81
N GLU A 16 -26.45 11.53 48.57
CA GLU A 16 -25.85 12.31 47.49
C GLU A 16 -24.32 12.34 47.59
N LYS A 17 -23.77 12.68 48.76
CA LYS A 17 -22.32 12.70 48.99
C LYS A 17 -21.68 11.32 48.76
N SER A 18 -22.35 10.25 49.20
CA SER A 18 -21.85 8.89 49.00
C SER A 18 -21.84 8.49 47.52
N ALA A 19 -22.92 8.81 46.78
CA ALA A 19 -23.03 8.54 45.36
C ALA A 19 -22.00 9.36 44.56
N ARG A 20 -21.81 10.63 44.93
CA ARG A 20 -20.80 11.50 44.31
C ARG A 20 -19.39 10.95 44.49
N ARG A 21 -19.00 10.53 45.70
CA ARG A 21 -17.68 9.92 45.94
C ARG A 21 -17.46 8.64 45.14
N GLN A 22 -18.50 7.82 44.98
CA GLN A 22 -18.42 6.62 44.14
C GLN A 22 -18.24 7.00 42.66
N ALA A 23 -18.99 7.99 42.17
CA ALA A 23 -18.85 8.48 40.81
C ALA A 23 -17.47 9.11 40.55
N GLU A 24 -16.94 9.91 41.48
CA GLU A 24 -15.59 10.49 41.39
C GLU A 24 -14.52 9.39 41.31
N LYS A 25 -14.64 8.33 42.13
CA LYS A 25 -13.70 7.20 42.10
C LYS A 25 -13.75 6.45 40.76
N ILE A 26 -14.95 6.14 40.25
CA ILE A 26 -15.11 5.47 38.95
C ILE A 26 -14.54 6.35 37.82
N LEU A 27 -14.78 7.66 37.88
CA LEU A 27 -14.29 8.60 36.89
C LEU A 27 -12.75 8.66 36.89
N GLU A 28 -12.13 8.68 38.07
CA GLU A 28 -10.66 8.66 38.20
C GLU A 28 -10.06 7.36 37.65
N GLU A 29 -10.63 6.21 38.01
CA GLU A 29 -10.23 4.89 37.49
C GLU A 29 -10.34 4.84 35.95
N LYS A 30 -11.47 5.28 35.40
CA LYS A 30 -11.69 5.29 33.94
C LYS A 30 -10.80 6.30 33.22
N SER A 31 -10.52 7.45 33.83
CA SER A 31 -9.59 8.43 33.28
C SER A 31 -8.16 7.86 33.20
N SER A 32 -7.72 7.13 34.23
CA SER A 32 -6.41 6.48 34.22
C SER A 32 -6.32 5.38 33.17
N GLU A 33 -7.33 4.52 33.08
CA GLU A 33 -7.40 3.45 32.08
C GLU A 33 -7.38 4.02 30.65
N LEU A 34 -8.17 5.06 30.38
CA LEU A 34 -8.17 5.74 29.07
C LEU A 34 -6.81 6.35 28.74
N TYR A 35 -6.14 6.95 29.72
CA TYR A 35 -4.82 7.53 29.53
C TYR A 35 -3.78 6.46 29.17
N GLU A 36 -3.77 5.33 29.89
CA GLU A 36 -2.86 4.21 29.61
C GLU A 36 -3.10 3.62 28.22
N VAL A 37 -4.36 3.35 27.87
CA VAL A 37 -4.73 2.82 26.55
C VAL A 37 -4.36 3.79 25.43
N ASN A 38 -4.56 5.09 25.62
CA ASN A 38 -4.20 6.10 24.62
C ASN A 38 -2.68 6.17 24.40
N ASN A 39 -1.89 6.10 25.48
CA ASN A 39 -0.44 6.03 25.36
C ASN A 39 0.01 4.76 24.63
N GLN A 40 -0.56 3.60 24.96
CA GLN A 40 -0.27 2.34 24.25
C GLN A 40 -0.63 2.43 22.76
N LEU A 41 -1.80 3.00 22.43
CA LEU A 41 -2.24 3.19 21.06
C LEU A 41 -1.30 4.12 20.29
N THR A 42 -0.82 5.19 20.94
CA THR A 42 0.16 6.11 20.34
C THR A 42 1.48 5.42 20.03
N VAL A 43 1.99 4.58 20.95
CA VAL A 43 3.21 3.80 20.73
C VAL A 43 3.01 2.80 19.60
N LEU A 44 1.93 2.03 19.65
CA LEU A 44 1.62 1.02 18.63
C LEU A 44 1.49 1.63 17.24
N ASN A 45 0.86 2.82 17.13
CA ASN A 45 0.72 3.50 15.85
C ASN A 45 2.10 3.90 15.28
N LYS A 46 2.98 4.45 16.10
CA LYS A 46 4.36 4.78 15.69
C LYS A 46 5.14 3.53 15.25
N ASP A 47 4.99 2.43 15.96
CA ASP A 47 5.65 1.17 15.62
C ASP A 47 5.12 0.61 14.29
N LEU A 48 3.82 0.72 14.04
CA LEU A 48 3.19 0.35 12.77
C LEU A 48 3.70 1.22 11.62
N GLU A 49 3.75 2.54 11.79
CA GLU A 49 4.31 3.46 10.78
C GLU A 49 5.78 3.14 10.46
N SER A 50 6.57 2.83 11.48
CA SER A 50 7.97 2.42 11.31
C SER A 50 8.11 1.10 10.57
N LEU A 51 7.27 0.11 10.93
CA LEU A 51 7.26 -1.20 10.29
C LEU A 51 6.85 -1.10 8.81
N LEU A 52 5.82 -0.31 8.50
CA LEU A 52 5.39 -0.04 7.12
C LEU A 52 6.52 0.59 6.33
N THR A 53 7.12 1.66 6.85
CA THR A 53 8.23 2.36 6.19
C THR A 53 9.42 1.43 5.92
N ARG A 54 9.76 0.57 6.88
CA ARG A 54 10.84 -0.41 6.72
C ARG A 54 10.51 -1.46 5.67
N THR A 55 9.27 -1.97 5.69
CA THR A 55 8.81 -2.98 4.73
C THR A 55 8.80 -2.41 3.32
N ASP A 56 8.30 -1.19 3.13
CA ASP A 56 8.30 -0.49 1.85
C ASP A 56 9.72 -0.27 1.32
N SER A 57 10.64 0.18 2.18
CA SER A 57 12.06 0.35 1.81
C SER A 57 12.71 -0.98 1.41
N GLN A 58 12.40 -2.07 2.11
CA GLN A 58 12.90 -3.40 1.78
C GLN A 58 12.34 -3.89 0.44
N LEU A 59 11.03 -3.75 0.21
CA LEU A 59 10.40 -4.14 -1.05
C LEU A 59 10.92 -3.32 -2.22
N GLN A 60 11.12 -2.01 -2.03
CA GLN A 60 11.73 -1.15 -3.04
C GLN A 60 13.17 -1.56 -3.35
N GLY A 61 13.98 -1.82 -2.31
CA GLY A 61 15.33 -2.33 -2.50
C GLY A 61 15.37 -3.66 -3.25
N VAL A 62 14.45 -4.59 -2.97
CA VAL A 62 14.34 -5.85 -3.73
C VAL A 62 14.02 -5.56 -5.19
N PHE A 63 12.98 -4.76 -5.45
CA PHE A 63 12.53 -4.40 -6.81
C PHE A 63 13.65 -3.76 -7.64
N GLU A 64 14.39 -2.81 -7.06
CA GLU A 64 15.47 -2.09 -7.75
C GLU A 64 16.68 -2.98 -8.07
N ASN A 65 16.96 -3.98 -7.22
CA ASN A 65 18.11 -4.88 -7.34
C ASN A 65 17.82 -6.17 -8.11
N ILE A 66 16.61 -6.37 -8.64
CA ILE A 66 16.34 -7.48 -9.57
C ILE A 66 17.25 -7.31 -10.79
N VAL A 67 18.02 -8.36 -11.12
CA VAL A 67 18.96 -8.36 -12.25
C VAL A 67 18.22 -8.33 -13.59
N ASP A 68 17.10 -9.04 -13.67
CA ASP A 68 16.25 -9.06 -14.87
C ASP A 68 15.48 -7.75 -15.00
N ALA A 69 15.28 -7.33 -16.26
CA ALA A 69 14.44 -6.17 -16.57
C ALA A 69 12.99 -6.45 -16.14
N TYR A 70 12.46 -5.60 -15.27
CA TYR A 70 11.10 -5.71 -14.75
C TYR A 70 10.33 -4.41 -14.98
N VAL A 71 9.14 -4.53 -15.60
CA VAL A 71 8.28 -3.40 -15.95
C VAL A 71 6.86 -3.69 -15.49
N ILE A 72 6.25 -2.72 -14.81
CA ILE A 72 4.84 -2.69 -14.46
C ILE A 72 4.16 -1.74 -15.44
N ILE A 73 3.13 -2.23 -16.12
CA ILE A 73 2.33 -1.47 -17.08
C ILE A 73 0.86 -1.50 -16.67
N ASP A 74 0.10 -0.49 -17.09
CA ASP A 74 -1.35 -0.58 -17.08
C ASP A 74 -1.87 -1.51 -18.20
N LEU A 75 -3.18 -1.76 -18.21
CA LEU A 75 -3.83 -2.61 -19.21
C LEU A 75 -3.80 -2.02 -20.64
N HIS A 76 -3.49 -0.73 -20.78
CA HIS A 76 -3.32 -0.06 -22.07
C HIS A 76 -1.87 -0.09 -22.57
N GLY A 77 -0.94 -0.55 -21.75
CA GLY A 77 0.49 -0.64 -22.06
C GLY A 77 1.30 0.59 -21.66
N ASN A 78 0.74 1.52 -20.89
CA ASN A 78 1.52 2.64 -20.35
C ASN A 78 2.38 2.15 -19.19
N ILE A 79 3.64 2.57 -19.17
CA ILE A 79 4.56 2.18 -18.10
C ILE A 79 4.19 2.91 -16.81
N LEU A 80 3.97 2.15 -15.75
CA LEU A 80 3.72 2.65 -14.40
C LEU A 80 5.00 2.68 -13.55
N LYS A 81 5.84 1.63 -13.69
CA LYS A 81 7.11 1.52 -12.97
C LYS A 81 8.07 0.59 -13.72
N MET A 82 9.36 0.81 -13.56
CA MET A 82 10.39 -0.12 -14.03
C MET A 82 11.57 -0.13 -13.07
N ASN A 83 12.32 -1.24 -13.03
CA ASN A 83 13.58 -1.30 -12.30
C ASN A 83 14.76 -0.76 -13.13
N ASN A 84 15.93 -0.59 -12.50
CA ASN A 84 17.11 -0.07 -13.17
C ASN A 84 17.57 -0.95 -14.34
N ALA A 85 17.43 -2.28 -14.22
CA ALA A 85 17.75 -3.20 -15.31
C ALA A 85 16.88 -2.95 -16.56
N ALA A 86 15.60 -2.64 -16.39
CA ALA A 86 14.71 -2.29 -17.48
C ALA A 86 15.02 -0.92 -18.10
N VAL A 87 15.39 0.09 -17.29
CA VAL A 87 15.85 1.39 -17.80
C VAL A 87 17.01 1.20 -18.78
N ILE A 88 18.01 0.40 -18.37
CA ILE A 88 19.19 0.10 -19.19
C ILE A 88 18.83 -0.73 -20.42
N LEU A 89 18.02 -1.79 -20.26
CA LEU A 89 17.64 -2.66 -21.38
C LEU A 89 16.87 -1.90 -22.45
N LEU A 90 15.97 -1.00 -22.06
CA LEU A 90 15.07 -0.27 -22.95
C LEU A 90 15.62 1.09 -23.41
N ASP A 91 16.85 1.43 -23.01
CA ASP A 91 17.58 2.66 -23.34
C ASP A 91 16.89 3.96 -22.90
N PHE A 92 16.19 3.92 -21.77
CA PHE A 92 15.63 5.12 -21.14
C PHE A 92 16.70 5.88 -20.34
N GLU A 93 16.49 7.18 -20.13
CA GLU A 93 17.38 8.01 -19.33
C GLU A 93 17.18 7.79 -17.82
N ASN A 94 15.96 7.48 -17.40
CA ASN A 94 15.58 7.20 -16.03
C ASN A 94 14.26 6.41 -16.00
N GLU A 95 13.83 6.00 -14.80
CA GLU A 95 12.59 5.22 -14.58
C GLU A 95 11.28 6.00 -14.78
N LYS A 96 11.32 7.33 -14.74
CA LYS A 96 10.15 8.20 -14.85
C LYS A 96 9.89 8.54 -16.31
N VAL A 97 9.16 7.65 -16.97
CA VAL A 97 8.81 7.79 -18.37
C VAL A 97 7.31 7.80 -18.57
N ASP A 98 6.84 8.75 -19.37
CA ASP A 98 5.50 8.70 -19.95
C ASP A 98 5.63 8.03 -21.32
N PHE A 99 5.54 6.70 -21.33
CA PHE A 99 5.76 5.91 -22.53
C PHE A 99 4.86 4.68 -22.57
N ASN A 100 4.33 4.38 -23.76
CA ASN A 100 3.52 3.19 -24.01
C ASN A 100 4.35 2.12 -24.72
N VAL A 101 4.45 0.92 -24.13
CA VAL A 101 5.29 -0.18 -24.63
C VAL A 101 4.90 -0.66 -26.03
N ARG A 102 3.66 -0.40 -26.49
CA ARG A 102 3.25 -0.68 -27.88
C ARG A 102 4.10 0.09 -28.90
N GLY A 103 4.64 1.24 -28.51
CA GLY A 103 5.55 2.03 -29.32
C GLY A 103 6.88 1.33 -29.63
N MET A 104 7.26 0.31 -28.86
CA MET A 104 8.49 -0.48 -29.06
C MET A 104 8.29 -1.70 -29.99
N VAL A 105 7.04 -2.01 -30.34
CA VAL A 105 6.70 -3.17 -31.17
C VAL A 105 6.82 -2.79 -32.64
N PHE A 106 7.43 -3.67 -33.45
CA PHE A 106 7.44 -3.49 -34.90
C PHE A 106 6.04 -3.70 -35.49
N PRO A 107 5.64 -2.95 -36.53
CA PRO A 107 4.31 -3.08 -37.12
C PRO A 107 3.92 -4.51 -37.55
N ASN A 108 4.90 -5.28 -38.03
CA ASN A 108 4.71 -6.67 -38.46
C ASN A 108 4.41 -7.63 -37.30
N ASP A 109 4.73 -7.24 -36.05
CA ASP A 109 4.55 -8.08 -34.86
C ASP A 109 3.29 -7.69 -34.05
N PHE A 110 2.50 -6.71 -34.49
CA PHE A 110 1.29 -6.27 -33.77
C PHE A 110 0.27 -7.39 -33.56
N ASP A 111 0.08 -8.26 -34.55
CA ASP A 111 -0.86 -9.40 -34.43
C ASP A 111 -0.36 -10.43 -33.41
N LYS A 112 0.96 -10.67 -33.38
CA LYS A 112 1.61 -11.57 -32.44
C LYS A 112 1.47 -11.06 -31.00
N VAL A 113 1.71 -9.76 -30.79
CA VAL A 113 1.54 -9.10 -29.49
C VAL A 113 0.09 -9.12 -29.06
N SER A 114 -0.84 -8.73 -29.94
CA SER A 114 -2.27 -8.69 -29.63
C SER A 114 -2.81 -10.06 -29.21
N THR A 115 -2.41 -11.12 -29.92
CA THR A 115 -2.77 -12.51 -29.57
C THR A 115 -2.22 -12.92 -28.21
N SER A 116 -0.99 -12.50 -27.89
CA SER A 116 -0.33 -12.85 -26.62
C SER A 116 -0.91 -12.08 -25.45
N PHE A 117 -1.25 -10.80 -25.63
CA PHE A 117 -2.00 -10.01 -24.66
C PHE A 117 -3.37 -10.63 -24.37
N LYS A 118 -4.10 -11.10 -25.40
CA LYS A 118 -5.37 -11.79 -25.18
C LYS A 118 -5.19 -13.04 -24.31
N LYS A 119 -4.15 -13.84 -24.57
CA LYS A 119 -3.82 -15.00 -23.72
C LYS A 119 -3.50 -14.59 -22.28
N LEU A 120 -2.77 -13.48 -22.09
CA LEU A 120 -2.47 -12.94 -20.77
C LEU A 120 -3.75 -12.56 -20.02
N PHE A 121 -4.72 -11.92 -20.69
CA PHE A 121 -6.03 -11.60 -20.10
C PHE A 121 -6.86 -12.86 -19.77
N ASP A 122 -6.87 -13.85 -20.66
CA ASP A 122 -7.67 -15.06 -20.48
C ASP A 122 -7.10 -15.99 -19.40
N LYS A 123 -5.76 -16.05 -19.26
CA LYS A 123 -5.06 -17.00 -18.37
C LYS A 123 -4.41 -16.37 -17.15
N GLY A 124 -4.31 -15.04 -17.10
CA GLY A 124 -3.58 -14.30 -16.06
C GLY A 124 -2.06 -14.35 -16.17
N VAL A 125 -1.50 -15.21 -17.02
CA VAL A 125 -0.04 -15.37 -17.21
C VAL A 125 0.33 -15.57 -18.68
N LEU A 126 1.52 -15.11 -19.03
CA LEU A 126 2.19 -15.29 -20.31
C LEU A 126 3.63 -15.68 -20.02
N THR A 127 4.07 -16.83 -20.52
CA THR A 127 5.46 -17.27 -20.43
C THR A 127 6.02 -17.51 -21.81
N ASP A 128 7.34 -17.46 -21.88
CA ASP A 128 8.13 -17.80 -23.06
C ASP A 128 7.77 -16.98 -24.32
N PHE A 129 7.46 -15.70 -24.13
CA PHE A 129 7.09 -14.81 -25.22
C PHE A 129 8.32 -14.10 -25.78
N GLU A 130 8.83 -14.60 -26.90
CA GLU A 130 9.94 -13.97 -27.62
C GLU A 130 9.46 -12.93 -28.64
N ILE A 131 10.08 -11.75 -28.65
CA ILE A 131 9.78 -10.70 -29.62
C ILE A 131 10.99 -9.80 -29.86
N SER A 132 11.12 -9.32 -31.09
CA SER A 132 12.06 -8.25 -31.42
C SER A 132 11.40 -6.90 -31.14
N ILE A 133 12.08 -6.03 -30.42
CA ILE A 133 11.60 -4.67 -30.12
C ILE A 133 12.60 -3.63 -30.62
N LYS A 134 12.11 -2.40 -30.80
CA LYS A 134 12.94 -1.20 -30.91
C LYS A 134 12.95 -0.49 -29.56
N THR A 135 14.14 -0.18 -29.04
CA THR A 135 14.29 0.55 -27.77
C THR A 135 13.96 2.03 -27.95
N TYR A 136 13.99 2.80 -26.85
CA TYR A 136 13.75 4.24 -26.91
C TYR A 136 14.71 4.95 -27.89
N LYS A 137 15.98 4.51 -27.92
CA LYS A 137 17.02 5.00 -28.84
C LYS A 137 17.00 4.36 -30.23
N GLN A 138 15.94 3.62 -30.57
CA GLN A 138 15.77 2.91 -31.84
C GLN A 138 16.77 1.75 -32.06
N GLU A 139 17.37 1.20 -31.00
CA GLU A 139 18.17 -0.02 -31.13
C GLU A 139 17.29 -1.25 -31.22
N HIS A 140 17.72 -2.25 -31.97
CA HIS A 140 16.99 -3.50 -32.14
C HIS A 140 17.44 -4.51 -31.08
N LYS A 141 16.51 -5.00 -30.26
CA LYS A 141 16.80 -6.02 -29.25
C LYS A 141 15.80 -7.16 -29.35
N LEU A 142 16.31 -8.39 -29.27
CA LEU A 142 15.48 -9.58 -29.09
C LEU A 142 15.27 -9.78 -27.59
N VAL A 143 14.02 -9.84 -27.16
CA VAL A 143 13.66 -9.99 -25.75
C VAL A 143 12.78 -11.21 -25.53
N HIS A 144 12.96 -11.82 -24.36
CA HIS A 144 12.15 -12.91 -23.86
C HIS A 144 11.31 -12.39 -22.69
N ILE A 145 9.99 -12.46 -22.80
CA ILE A 145 9.07 -11.81 -21.88
C ILE A 145 8.24 -12.87 -21.16
N ASN A 146 8.25 -12.76 -19.83
CA ASN A 146 7.29 -13.41 -18.96
C ASN A 146 6.45 -12.31 -18.29
N ALA A 147 5.13 -12.48 -18.26
CA ALA A 147 4.21 -11.50 -17.71
C ALA A 147 3.09 -12.17 -16.92
N SER A 148 2.59 -11.47 -15.91
CA SER A 148 1.45 -11.87 -15.11
C SER A 148 0.55 -10.67 -14.83
N ILE A 149 -0.76 -10.91 -14.75
CA ILE A 149 -1.73 -9.90 -14.34
C ILE A 149 -1.77 -9.86 -12.81
N ILE A 150 -1.71 -8.65 -12.26
CA ILE A 150 -1.93 -8.38 -10.84
C ILE A 150 -3.36 -7.85 -10.73
N TYR A 151 -4.17 -8.51 -9.91
CA TYR A 151 -5.51 -8.04 -9.55
C TYR A 151 -5.41 -7.19 -8.29
N ASP A 152 -6.23 -6.15 -8.22
CA ASP A 152 -6.47 -5.36 -7.01
C ASP A 152 -7.38 -6.15 -6.04
#